data_AF-A0AA35YZB6-F1
#
_entry.id   AF-A0AA35YZB6-F1
#
_cell.length_a   1.000
_cell.length_b   1.000
_cell.length_c   1.000
_cell.angle_alpha   90.00
_cell.angle_beta   90.00
_cell.angle_gamma   90.00
#
_symmetry.space_group_name_H-M   'P 1'
#
loop_
_entity.id
_entity.type
_entity.pdbx_description
1 polymer ?
#
loop_
_entity_poly.entity_id
_entity_poly.type
_entity_poly.pdbx_seq_one_letter_code
_entity_poly.pdbx_strand_id
1 'polypeptide(L)'
;MWGLRNVREIVNVQEVYDGYLNIFSIELHHGGSFTKFPNIRYINGQVRYFDVVDIDEFSVHELDSMMRELGYDGTEIMYYHFRLPNEGFDFGLRALGNDDDVRNLSRYVTHNNKMIKVYTEHGQTNLLTYFMSPTGPKGL
;
A
#
# COMPACT_ATOMS: atom_id res chain seq x y z
N MET A 1 -0.44 -15.19 -2.02
CA MET A 1 0.88 -15.44 -2.65
C MET A 1 1.24 -14.25 -3.54
N TRP A 2 2.47 -13.71 -3.49
CA TRP A 2 2.90 -12.55 -4.29
C TRP A 2 4.33 -12.75 -4.84
N GLY A 3 4.70 -11.99 -5.88
CA GLY A 3 6.04 -12.03 -6.48
C GLY A 3 6.66 -10.65 -6.61
N LEU A 4 7.95 -10.51 -6.26
CA LEU A 4 8.68 -9.25 -6.42
C LEU A 4 9.11 -9.05 -7.88
N ARG A 5 8.60 -7.99 -8.53
CA ARG A 5 8.91 -7.68 -9.93
C ARG A 5 10.37 -7.29 -10.10
N ASN A 6 10.96 -7.72 -11.22
CA ASN A 6 12.27 -7.26 -11.64
C ASN A 6 12.21 -5.75 -11.99
N VAL A 7 13.19 -4.97 -11.52
CA VAL A 7 13.22 -3.51 -11.68
C VAL A 7 13.23 -3.06 -13.15
N ARG A 8 13.71 -3.91 -14.08
CA ARG A 8 13.76 -3.62 -15.51
C ARG A 8 12.50 -4.03 -16.28
N GLU A 9 11.60 -4.74 -15.63
CA GLU A 9 10.42 -5.30 -16.27
C GLU A 9 9.29 -4.28 -16.33
N ILE A 10 8.72 -4.12 -17.52
CA ILE A 10 7.56 -3.26 -17.77
C ILE A 10 6.37 -4.17 -17.99
N VAL A 11 5.39 -4.09 -17.10
CA VAL A 11 4.19 -4.94 -17.12
C VAL A 11 2.95 -4.08 -17.22
N ASN A 12 2.12 -4.35 -18.23
CA ASN A 12 0.76 -3.80 -18.28
C ASN A 12 -0.17 -4.68 -17.44
N VAL A 13 -0.27 -4.38 -16.15
CA VAL A 13 -1.05 -5.19 -15.19
C VAL A 13 -2.54 -5.25 -15.52
N GLN A 14 -3.05 -4.28 -16.27
CA GLN A 14 -4.45 -4.25 -16.71
C GLN A 14 -4.73 -5.34 -17.76
N GLU A 15 -3.79 -5.55 -18.67
CA GLU A 15 -3.88 -6.61 -19.68
C GLU A 15 -3.58 -7.98 -19.07
N VAL A 16 -2.54 -8.07 -18.22
CA VAL A 16 -2.12 -9.34 -17.59
C VAL A 16 -3.22 -9.92 -16.70
N TYR A 17 -3.94 -9.08 -15.96
CA TYR A 17 -5.00 -9.52 -15.05
C TYR A 17 -6.41 -9.32 -15.61
N ASP A 18 -6.55 -9.15 -16.93
CA ASP A 18 -7.86 -9.13 -17.56
C ASP A 18 -8.61 -10.45 -17.26
N GLY A 19 -9.87 -10.35 -16.88
CA GLY A 19 -10.69 -11.49 -16.45
C GLY A 19 -10.44 -12.02 -15.03
N TYR A 20 -9.37 -11.63 -14.33
CA TYR A 20 -9.14 -11.99 -12.93
C TYR A 20 -9.71 -10.93 -12.01
N LEU A 21 -10.75 -11.23 -11.22
CA LEU A 21 -11.41 -10.20 -10.39
C LEU A 21 -10.63 -9.83 -9.13
N ASN A 22 -9.93 -10.80 -8.55
CA ASN A 22 -9.26 -10.72 -7.24
C ASN A 22 -7.75 -10.48 -7.34
N ILE A 23 -7.15 -10.61 -8.53
CA ILE A 23 -5.71 -10.42 -8.72
C ILE A 23 -5.38 -8.96 -9.08
N PHE A 24 -4.32 -8.44 -8.47
CA PHE A 24 -3.77 -7.10 -8.70
C PHE A 24 -2.25 -7.03 -8.42
N SER A 25 -1.66 -5.88 -8.71
CA SER A 25 -0.29 -5.55 -8.31
C SER A 25 -0.27 -4.39 -7.31
N ILE A 26 0.75 -4.37 -6.47
CA ILE A 26 1.04 -3.25 -5.57
C ILE A 26 2.23 -2.47 -6.12
N GLU A 27 2.05 -1.16 -6.29
CA GLU A 27 3.12 -0.16 -6.42
C GLU A 27 3.47 0.29 -5.00
N LEU A 28 4.52 -0.30 -4.43
CA LEU A 28 4.94 -0.07 -3.04
C LEU A 28 5.98 1.05 -3.02
N HIS A 29 5.61 2.18 -2.45
CA HIS A 29 6.47 3.30 -2.15
C HIS A 29 7.03 3.15 -0.73
N HIS A 30 8.35 3.05 -0.60
CA HIS A 30 8.99 2.72 0.68
C HIS A 30 10.24 3.56 0.96
N GLY A 31 10.66 3.61 2.24
CA GLY A 31 11.85 4.34 2.69
C GLY A 31 11.73 5.87 2.65
N GLY A 32 10.54 6.40 2.36
CA GLY A 32 10.24 7.83 2.39
C GLY A 32 9.34 8.20 3.57
N SER A 33 8.82 9.43 3.52
CA SER A 33 7.83 9.94 4.47
C SER A 33 6.91 10.97 3.84
N PHE A 34 5.78 11.23 4.50
CA PHE A 34 4.84 12.26 4.07
C PHE A 34 5.18 13.63 4.66
N THR A 35 5.02 14.68 3.85
CA THR A 35 5.04 16.06 4.35
C THR A 35 3.74 16.39 5.09
N LYS A 36 3.74 17.49 5.86
CA LYS A 36 2.55 17.98 6.56
C LYS A 36 1.51 18.53 5.58
N PHE A 37 0.23 18.40 5.97
CA PHE A 37 -0.89 19.04 5.31
C PHE A 37 -0.82 20.57 5.42
N PRO A 38 -1.28 21.35 4.42
CA PRO A 38 -1.81 20.92 3.10
C PRO A 38 -0.72 20.64 2.06
N ASN A 39 -1.11 20.13 0.89
CA ASN A 39 -0.20 19.73 -0.20
C ASN A 39 0.78 18.64 0.23
N ILE A 40 0.25 17.60 0.85
CA ILE A 40 0.96 16.39 1.24
C ILE A 40 1.71 15.85 0.02
N ARG A 41 2.97 15.49 0.22
CA ARG A 41 3.85 14.81 -0.75
C ARG A 41 4.53 13.65 -0.04
N TYR A 42 4.74 12.57 -0.77
CA TYR A 42 5.66 11.52 -0.35
C TYR A 42 7.06 11.86 -0.86
N ILE A 43 8.04 11.98 0.03
CA ILE A 43 9.39 12.45 -0.29
C ILE A 43 10.44 11.40 0.08
N ASN A 44 11.57 11.43 -0.63
CA ASN A 44 12.76 10.59 -0.39
C ASN A 44 12.54 9.06 -0.47
N GLY A 45 11.37 8.62 -0.93
CA GLY A 45 11.07 7.20 -1.08
C GLY A 45 11.55 6.59 -2.39
N GLN A 46 11.53 5.27 -2.42
CA GLN A 46 11.78 4.41 -3.58
C GLN A 46 10.49 3.68 -3.96
N VAL A 47 10.47 3.06 -5.15
CA VAL A 47 9.30 2.31 -5.64
C VAL A 47 9.72 0.90 -6.03
N ARG A 48 8.95 -0.08 -5.57
CA ARG A 48 9.01 -1.48 -6.01
C ARG A 48 7.62 -1.97 -6.35
N TYR A 49 7.56 -3.03 -7.14
CA TYR A 49 6.31 -3.63 -7.57
C TYR A 49 6.21 -5.06 -7.09
N PHE A 50 5.07 -5.41 -6.51
CA PHE A 50 4.71 -6.77 -6.15
C PHE A 50 3.51 -7.21 -6.97
N ASP A 51 3.64 -8.35 -7.62
CA ASP A 51 2.72 -8.89 -8.60
C ASP A 51 1.97 -10.11 -8.10
N VAL A 52 0.88 -10.43 -8.80
CA VAL A 52 0.04 -11.61 -8.55
C VAL A 52 -0.55 -11.61 -7.14
N VAL A 53 -0.81 -10.42 -6.57
CA VAL A 53 -1.40 -10.30 -5.24
C VAL A 53 -2.88 -10.68 -5.34
N ASP A 54 -3.29 -11.67 -4.56
CA ASP A 54 -4.69 -12.09 -4.44
C ASP A 54 -5.34 -11.38 -3.25
N ILE A 55 -6.35 -10.55 -3.51
CA ILE A 55 -7.03 -9.78 -2.46
C ILE A 55 -7.74 -10.65 -1.43
N ASP A 56 -8.11 -11.88 -1.77
CA ASP A 56 -8.77 -12.80 -0.84
C ASP A 56 -7.78 -13.45 0.15
N GLU A 57 -6.48 -13.47 -0.19
CA GLU A 57 -5.39 -13.93 0.68
C GLU A 57 -4.59 -12.77 1.31
N PHE A 58 -4.72 -11.56 0.76
CA PHE A 58 -3.92 -10.41 1.15
C PHE A 58 -4.22 -9.94 2.57
N SER A 59 -3.17 -9.61 3.31
CA SER A 59 -3.26 -9.02 4.65
C SER A 59 -2.06 -8.14 4.94
N VAL A 60 -2.10 -7.42 6.07
CA VAL A 60 -0.96 -6.59 6.51
C VAL A 60 0.31 -7.43 6.76
N HIS A 61 0.16 -8.71 7.13
CA HIS A 61 1.31 -9.61 7.27
C HIS A 61 2.02 -9.86 5.93
N GLU A 62 1.30 -9.85 4.81
CA GLU A 62 1.94 -9.91 3.49
C GLU A 62 2.73 -8.64 3.21
N LEU A 63 2.25 -7.45 3.60
CA LEU A 63 3.02 -6.20 3.48
C LEU A 63 4.30 -6.23 4.33
N ASP A 64 4.23 -6.72 5.56
CA ASP A 64 5.43 -6.90 6.39
C ASP A 64 6.44 -7.84 5.73
N SER A 65 5.96 -8.93 5.12
CA SER A 65 6.81 -9.86 4.39
C SER A 65 7.40 -9.23 3.12
N MET A 66 6.64 -8.39 2.40
CA MET A 66 7.13 -7.61 1.26
C MET A 66 8.23 -6.63 1.69
N MET A 67 8.07 -5.95 2.84
CA MET A 67 9.10 -5.08 3.38
C MET A 67 10.37 -5.86 3.77
N ARG A 68 10.23 -7.05 4.34
CA ARG A 68 11.39 -7.92 4.62
C ARG A 68 12.14 -8.32 3.36
N GLU A 69 11.42 -8.64 2.28
CA GLU A 69 12.03 -8.93 0.98
C GLU A 69 12.82 -7.74 0.40
N LEU A 70 12.42 -6.51 0.76
CA LEU A 70 13.17 -5.29 0.40
C LEU A 70 14.35 -4.98 1.33
N GLY A 71 14.59 -5.82 2.35
CA GLY A 71 15.72 -5.70 3.28
C GLY A 71 15.41 -4.96 4.59
N TYR A 72 14.13 -4.70 4.90
CA TYR A 72 13.74 -4.13 6.19
C TYR A 72 13.56 -5.24 7.23
N ASP A 73 14.31 -5.19 8.33
CA ASP A 73 14.39 -6.28 9.32
C ASP A 73 13.17 -6.39 10.25
N GLY A 74 12.22 -5.45 10.15
CA GLY A 74 10.99 -5.41 10.96
C GLY A 74 11.21 -4.98 12.41
N THR A 75 12.34 -4.34 12.72
CA THR A 75 12.60 -3.79 14.06
C THR A 75 11.87 -2.48 14.34
N GLU A 76 11.58 -1.71 13.29
CA GLU A 76 10.80 -0.48 13.37
C GLU A 76 9.30 -0.75 13.16
N ILE A 77 8.46 0.06 13.83
CA ILE A 77 7.02 0.08 13.55
C ILE A 77 6.80 0.61 12.14
N MET A 78 6.05 -0.12 11.33
CA MET A 78 5.71 0.27 9.97
C MET A 78 4.27 0.80 9.90
N TYR A 79 4.09 1.92 9.22
CA TYR A 79 2.77 2.47 8.91
C TYR A 79 2.53 2.34 7.42
N TYR A 80 1.46 1.65 7.04
CA TYR A 80 1.08 1.47 5.63
C TYR A 80 -0.14 2.31 5.29
N HIS A 81 -0.14 2.90 4.10
CA HIS A 81 -1.25 3.72 3.59
C HIS A 81 -1.50 3.37 2.13
N PHE A 82 -2.75 3.15 1.74
CA PHE A 82 -3.08 3.06 0.33
C PHE A 82 -3.69 4.35 -0.18
N ARG A 83 -3.48 4.63 -1.47
CA ARG A 83 -4.08 5.79 -2.15
C ARG A 83 -5.28 5.36 -2.96
N LEU A 84 -6.37 6.10 -2.81
CA LEU A 84 -7.54 5.94 -3.66
C LEU A 84 -7.18 6.21 -5.14
N PRO A 85 -7.76 5.42 -6.07
CA PRO A 85 -7.58 5.67 -7.49
C PRO A 85 -8.02 7.09 -7.86
N ASN A 86 -7.24 7.76 -8.72
CA ASN A 86 -7.53 9.12 -9.23
C ASN A 86 -7.59 10.25 -8.19
N GLU A 87 -7.34 9.97 -6.92
CA GLU A 87 -7.31 10.99 -5.86
C GLU A 87 -5.89 11.49 -5.57
N GLY A 88 -5.79 12.73 -5.07
CA GLY A 88 -4.55 13.33 -4.56
C GLY A 88 -4.23 12.90 -3.12
N PHE A 89 -3.05 13.26 -2.60
CA PHE A 89 -2.65 12.84 -1.26
C PHE A 89 -3.45 13.48 -0.13
N ASP A 90 -3.83 14.75 -0.25
CA ASP A 90 -4.51 15.51 0.81
C ASP A 90 -5.81 14.83 1.29
N PHE A 91 -6.53 14.15 0.40
CA PHE A 91 -7.83 13.54 0.71
C PHE A 91 -7.95 12.07 0.27
N GLY A 92 -6.98 11.57 -0.50
CA GLY A 92 -7.00 10.22 -1.09
C GLY A 92 -6.24 9.16 -0.30
N LEU A 93 -5.54 9.49 0.79
CA LEU A 93 -4.83 8.50 1.60
C LEU A 93 -5.76 7.80 2.59
N ARG A 94 -5.60 6.50 2.75
CA ARG A 94 -6.31 5.66 3.72
C ARG A 94 -5.31 4.80 4.48
N ALA A 95 -5.60 4.51 5.74
CA ALA A 95 -4.83 3.55 6.53
C ALA A 95 -4.84 2.17 5.87
N LEU A 96 -3.80 1.38 6.10
CA LEU A 96 -3.70 -0.03 5.73
C LEU A 96 -3.04 -0.82 6.85
N GLY A 97 -3.61 -0.76 8.06
CA GLY A 97 -2.99 -1.31 9.27
C GLY A 97 -3.69 -2.53 9.86
N ASN A 98 -4.85 -2.93 9.33
CA ASN A 98 -5.65 -4.04 9.87
C ASN A 98 -6.62 -4.61 8.83
N ASP A 99 -7.38 -5.63 9.22
CA ASP A 99 -8.31 -6.36 8.34
C ASP A 99 -9.45 -5.48 7.80
N ASP A 100 -9.95 -4.51 8.57
CA ASP A 100 -11.00 -3.58 8.09
C ASP A 100 -10.44 -2.64 7.02
N ASP A 101 -9.21 -2.18 7.18
CA ASP A 101 -8.52 -1.38 6.17
C ASP A 101 -8.26 -2.20 4.89
N VAL A 102 -7.86 -3.47 5.02
CA VAL A 102 -7.71 -4.40 3.87
C VAL A 102 -9.06 -4.64 3.18
N ARG A 103 -10.14 -4.80 3.96
CA ARG A 103 -11.51 -4.89 3.43
C ARG A 103 -11.93 -3.61 2.71
N ASN A 104 -11.45 -2.45 3.15
CA ASN A 104 -11.68 -1.20 2.44
C ASN A 104 -10.88 -1.15 1.13
N LEU A 105 -9.60 -1.56 1.16
CA LEU A 105 -8.74 -1.67 -0.03
C LEU A 105 -9.36 -2.58 -1.08
N SER A 106 -9.96 -3.71 -0.68
CA SER A 106 -10.53 -4.69 -1.63
C SER A 106 -11.63 -4.11 -2.52
N ARG A 107 -12.33 -3.07 -2.05
CA ARG A 107 -13.35 -2.34 -2.84
C ARG A 107 -12.76 -1.62 -4.06
N TYR A 108 -11.45 -1.40 -4.06
CA TYR A 108 -10.73 -0.71 -5.13
C TYR A 108 -9.97 -1.69 -6.04
N VAL A 109 -9.91 -2.98 -5.72
CA VAL A 109 -9.45 -4.02 -6.63
C VAL A 109 -10.63 -4.34 -7.56
N THR A 110 -10.57 -3.81 -8.78
CA THR A 110 -11.69 -3.92 -9.75
C THR A 110 -11.18 -4.30 -11.12
N HIS A 111 -12.09 -4.56 -12.05
CA HIS A 111 -11.72 -4.84 -13.45
C HIS A 111 -10.92 -3.70 -14.08
N ASN A 112 -11.19 -2.43 -13.74
CA ASN A 112 -10.50 -1.25 -14.30
C ASN A 112 -9.38 -0.71 -13.40
N ASN A 113 -9.07 -1.40 -12.30
CA ASN A 113 -8.03 -0.97 -11.39
C ASN A 113 -7.25 -2.16 -10.87
N LYS A 114 -6.11 -2.41 -11.53
CA LYS A 114 -5.21 -3.54 -11.30
C LYS A 114 -3.89 -3.15 -10.66
N MET A 115 -3.69 -1.87 -10.34
CA MET A 115 -2.53 -1.37 -9.62
C MET A 115 -2.98 -0.58 -8.40
N ILE A 116 -2.65 -1.04 -7.20
CA ILE A 116 -2.90 -0.30 -5.95
C ILE A 116 -1.59 0.35 -5.50
N LYS A 117 -1.64 1.64 -5.19
CA LYS A 117 -0.48 2.37 -4.67
C LYS A 117 -0.48 2.32 -3.15
N VAL A 118 0.58 1.75 -2.58
CA VAL A 118 0.79 1.65 -1.14
C VAL A 118 2.04 2.43 -0.77
N TYR A 119 1.98 3.18 0.33
CA TYR A 119 3.05 4.02 0.85
C TYR A 119 3.40 3.56 2.26
N THR A 120 4.69 3.65 2.62
CA THR A 120 5.16 3.28 3.96
C THR A 120 5.80 4.47 4.68
N GLU A 121 5.62 4.55 6.00
CA GLU A 121 6.39 5.41 6.90
C GLU A 121 7.00 4.58 8.03
N HIS A 122 8.22 4.94 8.43
CA HIS A 122 9.04 4.23 9.40
C HIS A 122 8.97 4.91 10.77
N GLY A 123 8.62 4.15 11.82
CA GLY A 123 8.64 4.57 13.21
C GLY A 123 7.58 5.59 13.63
N GLN A 124 7.10 6.45 12.72
CA GLN A 124 6.08 7.45 12.99
C GLN A 124 5.27 7.80 11.73
N THR A 125 3.98 8.08 11.91
CA THR A 125 3.10 8.72 10.92
C THR A 125 2.47 9.98 11.53
N ASN A 126 2.31 11.03 10.72
CA ASN A 126 1.55 12.23 11.09
C ASN A 126 0.24 12.36 10.30
N LEU A 127 -0.12 11.33 9.52
CA LEU A 127 -1.35 11.35 8.73
C LEU A 127 -2.56 11.07 9.62
N LEU A 128 -3.43 12.08 9.77
CA LEU A 128 -4.67 11.98 10.53
C LEU A 128 -5.56 10.82 10.10
N THR A 129 -5.57 10.50 8.80
CA THR A 129 -6.34 9.39 8.23
C THR A 129 -5.97 8.03 8.83
N TYR A 130 -4.72 7.86 9.30
CA TYR A 130 -4.29 6.64 9.97
C TYR A 130 -4.91 6.53 11.38
N PHE A 131 -4.92 7.63 12.14
CA PHE A 131 -5.50 7.68 13.49
C PHE A 131 -7.03 7.71 13.50
N MET A 132 -7.65 8.13 12.39
CA MET A 132 -9.09 8.11 12.19
C MET A 132 -9.61 6.78 11.62
N SER A 133 -8.73 5.80 11.33
CA SER A 133 -9.19 4.44 11.01
C SER A 133 -10.00 3.90 12.21
N PRO A 134 -11.15 3.21 11.98
CA PRO A 134 -12.04 2.73 13.05
C PRO A 134 -11.35 1.92 14.17
N THR A 135 -10.17 1.42 13.88
CA THR A 135 -9.35 0.51 14.69
C THR A 135 -7.92 1.02 14.89
N GLY A 136 -7.63 2.30 14.64
CA GLY A 136 -6.34 2.92 14.96
C GLY A 136 -5.92 2.64 16.42
N PRO A 137 -4.61 2.63 16.74
CA PRO A 137 -4.14 2.23 18.06
C PRO A 137 -4.90 2.98 19.15
N LYS A 138 -5.71 2.24 19.92
CA LYS A 138 -6.46 2.77 21.05
C LYS A 138 -5.46 3.05 22.16
N GLY A 139 -4.91 4.26 22.15
CA GLY A 139 -3.99 4.75 23.17
C GLY A 139 -2.51 4.61 22.78
N LEU A 140 -1.84 5.75 22.74
CA LEU A 140 -0.49 5.88 23.29
C LEU A 140 -0.60 5.86 24.82
#